data_AF-A0A840IQ95-F1
#
_entry.id   AF-A0A840IQ95-F1
#
_cell.length_a   1.000
_cell.length_b   1.000
_cell.length_c   1.000
_cell.angle_alpha   90.00
_cell.angle_beta   90.00
_cell.angle_gamma   90.00
#
_symmetry.space_group_name_H-M   'P 1'
#
loop_
_entity.id
_entity.type
_entity.pdbx_description
1 polymer ?
#
loop_
_entity_poly.entity_id
_entity_poly.type
_entity_poly.pdbx_seq_one_letter_code
_entity_poly.pdbx_strand_id
1 'polypeptide(L)'
;MDVTSGEHGSRLYVTWYRCVADNLDHAVTDDALADGIARYEGCYRTLCGRDVLFHSCLMPPGRPCATCKSLVWLRTAPPSAEPSSHRKPSCWRRVFGRLQTPAVLLPRPPQRVRLIPEQDSRTTTSAGTGSTPSAPVPADHHHRQPAR
;
A
#
# COMPACT_ATOMS: atom_id res chain seq x y z
N MET A 1 16.38 39.36 11.73
CA MET A 1 15.08 38.72 11.46
C MET A 1 15.38 37.32 11.00
N ASP A 2 15.51 36.38 11.95
CA ASP A 2 15.79 34.99 11.65
C ASP A 2 14.50 34.30 11.21
N VAL A 3 14.39 34.04 9.91
CA VAL A 3 13.35 33.16 9.38
C VAL A 3 13.79 31.74 9.71
N THR A 4 13.29 31.20 10.82
CA THR A 4 13.36 29.77 11.11
C THR A 4 12.48 29.07 10.06
N SER A 5 13.08 28.74 8.92
CA SER A 5 12.52 27.80 7.94
C SER A 5 12.44 26.43 8.62
N GLY A 6 11.41 26.24 9.43
CA GLY A 6 10.97 24.91 9.79
C GLY A 6 10.68 24.18 8.49
N GLU A 7 11.43 23.11 8.23
CA GLU A 7 11.16 22.15 7.17
C GLU A 7 9.81 21.49 7.47
N HIS A 8 8.73 22.20 7.18
CA HIS A 8 7.43 21.60 6.96
C HIS A 8 7.63 20.72 5.75
N GLY A 9 7.65 19.40 5.94
CA GLY A 9 7.63 18.45 4.83
C GLY A 9 6.48 18.81 3.90
N SER A 10 6.80 19.48 2.80
CA SER A 10 5.82 20.12 1.94
C SER A 10 4.95 19.03 1.34
N ARG A 11 3.68 18.99 1.75
CA ARG A 11 2.74 17.99 1.25
C ARG A 11 2.55 18.21 -0.25
N LEU A 12 2.75 17.15 -1.03
CA LEU A 12 2.49 17.19 -2.47
C LEU A 12 0.98 17.15 -2.71
N TYR A 13 0.44 18.24 -3.25
CA TYR A 13 -0.92 18.31 -3.76
C TYR A 13 -0.90 18.17 -5.28
N VAL A 14 -1.79 17.32 -5.81
CA VAL A 14 -1.91 17.05 -7.24
C VAL A 14 -3.37 17.01 -7.65
N THR A 15 -3.65 17.59 -8.80
CA THR A 15 -4.92 17.48 -9.50
C THR A 15 -4.74 16.64 -10.76
N TRP A 16 -5.68 15.74 -11.04
CA TRP A 16 -5.63 14.84 -12.20
C TRP A 16 -6.47 15.41 -13.34
N TYR A 17 -5.88 15.50 -14.52
CA TYR A 17 -6.55 16.02 -15.70
C TYR A 17 -6.36 15.12 -16.90
N ARG A 18 -7.43 14.96 -17.68
CA ARG A 18 -7.43 14.18 -18.90
C ARG A 18 -6.80 14.96 -20.05
N CYS A 19 -5.74 14.40 -20.63
CA CYS A 19 -5.08 14.95 -21.80
C CYS A 19 -5.86 14.60 -23.08
N VAL A 20 -6.11 15.60 -23.92
CA VAL A 20 -6.81 15.41 -25.20
C VAL A 20 -6.01 14.54 -26.18
N ALA A 21 -4.68 14.60 -26.13
CA ALA A 21 -3.81 13.94 -27.11
C ALA A 21 -3.68 12.42 -26.90
N ASP A 22 -3.55 11.96 -25.65
CA ASP A 22 -3.34 10.54 -25.33
C ASP A 22 -4.50 9.89 -24.56
N ASN A 23 -5.52 10.68 -24.20
CA ASN A 23 -6.71 10.22 -23.50
C ASN A 23 -6.42 9.59 -22.13
N LEU A 24 -5.29 9.94 -21.51
CA LEU A 24 -4.88 9.54 -20.17
C LEU A 24 -5.02 10.69 -19.18
N ASP A 25 -5.25 10.34 -17.92
CA ASP A 25 -5.25 11.30 -16.83
C ASP A 25 -3.83 11.50 -16.31
N HIS A 26 -3.34 12.74 -16.38
CA HIS A 26 -2.02 13.12 -15.89
C HIS A 26 -2.13 13.94 -14.61
N ALA A 27 -1.18 13.73 -13.71
CA ALA A 27 -1.10 14.48 -12.46
C ALA A 27 -0.38 15.82 -12.70
N VAL A 28 -1.02 16.92 -12.32
CA VAL A 28 -0.48 18.28 -12.33
C VAL A 28 -0.36 18.75 -10.89
N THR A 29 0.80 19.27 -10.52
CA THR A 29 1.04 19.84 -9.18
C THR A 29 0.39 21.21 -9.06
N ASP A 30 -0.02 21.60 -7.85
CA ASP A 30 -0.62 22.91 -7.60
C ASP A 30 0.26 24.07 -8.09
N ASP A 31 1.59 23.98 -7.93
CA ASP A 31 2.52 25.01 -8.43
C ASP A 31 2.47 25.14 -9.95
N ALA A 32 2.55 24.01 -10.67
CA ALA A 32 2.45 23.98 -12.13
C ALA A 32 1.08 24.45 -12.64
N LEU A 33 0.01 24.17 -11.89
CA LEU A 33 -1.33 24.68 -12.19
C LEU A 33 -1.38 26.20 -12.00
N ALA A 34 -0.88 26.71 -10.88
CA ALA A 34 -0.83 28.13 -10.57
C ALA A 34 0.01 28.91 -11.60
N ASP A 35 1.17 28.37 -11.99
CA ASP A 35 2.03 28.94 -13.03
C ASP A 35 1.30 29.03 -14.38
N GLY A 36 0.63 27.96 -14.81
CA GLY A 36 -0.11 27.95 -16.08
C GLY A 36 -1.29 28.92 -16.07
N ILE A 37 -1.98 29.06 -14.93
CA ILE A 37 -3.06 30.05 -14.75
C ILE A 37 -2.51 31.47 -14.85
N ALA A 38 -1.40 31.76 -14.15
CA ALA A 38 -0.79 33.10 -14.13
C ALA A 38 -0.32 33.55 -15.53
N ARG A 39 0.05 32.60 -16.39
CA ARG A 39 0.50 32.87 -17.77
C ARG A 39 -0.61 32.80 -18.81
N TYR A 40 -1.84 32.43 -18.43
CA TYR A 40 -2.97 32.24 -19.35
C TYR A 40 -2.67 31.28 -20.51
N GLU A 41 -1.81 30.27 -20.29
CA GLU A 41 -1.33 29.37 -21.36
C GLU A 41 -2.38 28.31 -21.74
N GLY A 42 -3.25 27.92 -20.80
CA GLY A 42 -4.21 26.84 -21.00
C GLY A 42 -3.59 25.45 -21.15
N CYS A 43 -2.27 25.34 -21.01
CA CYS A 43 -1.53 24.10 -20.91
C CYS A 43 -0.75 24.06 -19.60
N TYR A 44 -0.56 22.84 -19.07
CA TYR A 44 0.02 22.68 -17.75
C TYR A 44 1.03 21.54 -17.73
N ARG A 45 2.15 21.78 -17.05
CA ARG A 45 3.21 20.79 -16.91
C ARG A 45 2.78 19.69 -15.96
N THR A 46 2.78 18.46 -16.45
CA THR A 46 2.47 17.26 -15.64
C THR A 46 3.71 16.70 -14.96
N LEU A 47 3.48 15.84 -13.96
CA LEU A 47 4.56 15.13 -13.27
C LEU A 47 5.41 14.24 -14.18
N CYS A 48 4.83 13.65 -15.23
CA CYS A 48 5.59 12.87 -16.20
C CYS A 48 6.35 13.71 -17.24
N GLY A 49 6.29 15.05 -17.13
CA GLY A 49 6.99 15.98 -18.00
C GLY A 49 6.29 16.27 -19.33
N ARG A 50 5.01 15.92 -19.47
CA ARG A 50 4.19 16.32 -20.63
C ARG A 50 3.45 17.61 -20.32
N ASP A 51 3.28 18.45 -21.33
CA ASP A 51 2.36 19.57 -21.28
C ASP A 51 1.00 19.08 -21.77
N VAL A 52 -0.03 19.26 -20.96
CA VAL A 52 -1.38 18.77 -21.28
C VAL A 52 -2.32 19.93 -21.51
N LEU A 53 -3.05 19.84 -22.63
CA LEU A 53 -4.27 20.60 -22.84
C LEU A 53 -5.40 19.83 -22.17
N PHE A 54 -6.05 20.44 -21.19
CA PHE A 54 -7.09 19.78 -20.44
C PHE A 54 -8.35 19.61 -21.28
N HIS A 55 -8.91 18.41 -21.25
CA HIS A 55 -10.27 18.18 -21.69
C HIS A 55 -11.26 18.82 -20.70
N SER A 56 -12.49 19.12 -21.15
CA SER A 56 -13.57 19.59 -20.28
C SER A 56 -13.66 18.80 -18.97
N CYS A 57 -13.72 19.51 -17.83
CA CYS A 57 -13.91 18.94 -16.50
C CYS A 57 -15.26 18.23 -16.31
N LEU A 58 -16.14 18.27 -17.31
CA LEU A 58 -17.41 17.54 -17.33
C LEU A 58 -17.26 16.10 -17.81
N MET A 59 -16.10 15.72 -18.35
CA MET A 59 -15.85 14.35 -18.75
C MET A 59 -15.59 13.46 -17.53
N PRO A 60 -16.03 12.19 -17.57
CA PRO A 60 -15.67 11.24 -16.52
C PRO A 60 -14.14 11.06 -16.46
N PRO A 61 -13.58 10.78 -15.26
CA PRO A 61 -12.18 10.44 -15.10
C PRO A 61 -11.75 9.30 -16.05
N GLY A 62 -10.57 9.45 -16.63
CA GLY A 62 -9.96 8.49 -17.53
C GLY A 62 -9.07 7.47 -16.82
N ARG A 63 -8.21 6.81 -17.61
CA ARG A 63 -7.17 5.93 -17.06
C ARG A 63 -5.96 6.79 -16.64
N PRO A 64 -5.42 6.62 -15.42
CA PRO A 64 -4.25 7.39 -15.00
C PRO A 64 -3.00 6.98 -15.78
N CYS A 65 -2.19 7.97 -16.17
CA CYS A 65 -0.86 7.73 -16.70
C CYS A 65 -0.01 6.96 -15.68
N ALA A 66 0.57 5.84 -16.11
CA ALA A 66 1.37 4.97 -15.24
C ALA A 66 2.55 5.72 -14.60
N THR A 67 3.24 6.57 -15.37
CA THR A 67 4.37 7.37 -14.86
C THR A 67 3.91 8.38 -13.81
N CYS A 68 2.85 9.14 -14.07
CA CYS A 68 2.28 10.07 -13.10
C CYS A 68 1.86 9.33 -11.81
N LYS A 69 1.20 8.18 -11.94
CA LYS A 69 0.78 7.35 -10.80
C LYS A 69 1.96 6.90 -9.95
N SER A 70 3.02 6.39 -10.57
CA SER A 70 4.23 5.97 -9.86
C SER A 70 4.93 7.14 -9.15
N LEU A 71 5.01 8.31 -9.79
CA LEU A 71 5.64 9.50 -9.19
C LEU A 71 4.83 10.05 -8.01
N VAL A 72 3.50 10.08 -8.11
CA VAL A 72 2.64 10.44 -6.99
C VAL A 72 2.83 9.45 -5.84
N TRP A 73 2.84 8.15 -6.12
CA TRP A 73 3.06 7.12 -5.09
C TRP A 73 4.42 7.28 -4.40
N LEU A 74 5.49 7.46 -5.16
CA LEU A 74 6.84 7.65 -4.61
C LEU A 74 6.95 8.88 -3.70
N ARG A 75 6.26 9.97 -4.04
CA ARG A 75 6.32 11.24 -3.28
C ARG A 75 5.35 11.30 -2.10
N THR A 76 4.28 10.51 -2.14
CA THR A 76 3.26 10.46 -1.07
C THR A 76 3.48 9.28 -0.12
N ALA A 77 4.32 8.32 -0.50
CA ALA A 77 4.71 7.23 0.38
C ALA A 77 5.32 7.83 1.65
N PRO A 78 4.85 7.42 2.84
CA PRO A 78 5.50 7.83 4.06
C PRO A 78 6.97 7.37 3.98
N PRO A 79 7.92 8.15 4.54
CA PRO A 79 9.29 7.68 4.65
C PRO A 79 9.21 6.32 5.32
N SER A 80 9.61 5.28 4.59
CA SER A 80 9.58 3.91 5.08
C SER A 80 10.29 3.94 6.41
N ALA A 81 9.55 3.78 7.52
CA ALA A 81 10.16 3.35 8.75
C ALA A 81 10.93 2.10 8.34
N GLU A 82 12.25 2.18 8.35
CA GLU A 82 13.17 1.07 8.11
C GLU A 82 12.47 -0.22 8.55
N PRO A 83 12.24 -1.19 7.66
CA PRO A 83 11.67 -2.45 8.10
C PRO A 83 12.64 -3.00 9.11
N SER A 84 12.32 -2.83 10.40
CA SER A 84 13.08 -3.39 11.50
C SER A 84 12.95 -4.89 11.33
N SER A 85 13.90 -5.43 10.57
CA SER A 85 13.98 -6.82 10.20
C SER A 85 14.58 -7.57 11.38
N HIS A 86 13.95 -7.44 12.55
CA HIS A 86 14.02 -8.41 13.63
C HIS A 86 13.06 -9.57 13.37
N ARG A 87 12.75 -9.90 12.10
CA ARG A 87 12.25 -11.23 11.76
C ARG A 87 13.40 -12.22 11.94
N LYS A 88 13.49 -12.74 13.16
CA LYS A 88 14.25 -13.95 13.48
C LYS A 88 14.03 -14.99 12.37
N PRO A 89 15.09 -15.53 11.75
CA PRO A 89 14.95 -16.58 10.75
C PRO A 89 14.68 -17.91 11.45
N SER A 90 13.47 -18.13 12.02
CA SER A 90 13.29 -19.24 12.96
C SER A 90 12.25 -20.31 12.64
N CYS A 91 11.60 -20.35 11.47
CA CYS A 91 10.71 -21.48 11.14
C CYS A 91 11.11 -22.25 9.88
N TRP A 92 11.33 -21.56 8.75
CA TRP A 92 11.49 -22.23 7.46
C TRP A 92 12.83 -22.99 7.29
N ARG A 93 13.90 -22.58 7.98
CA ARG A 93 15.16 -23.36 8.00
C ARG A 93 15.01 -24.71 8.73
N ARG A 94 14.01 -24.89 9.60
CA ARG A 94 13.77 -26.19 10.27
C ARG A 94 13.08 -27.20 9.36
N VAL A 95 12.34 -26.74 8.36
CA VAL A 95 11.62 -27.64 7.44
C VAL A 95 12.52 -28.13 6.31
N PHE A 96 13.44 -27.30 5.80
CA PHE A 96 14.36 -27.67 4.72
C PHE A 96 15.77 -28.08 5.17
N GLY A 97 16.16 -27.85 6.42
CA GLY A 97 17.47 -28.26 6.96
C GLY A 97 17.61 -29.76 7.26
N ARG A 98 16.53 -30.54 7.11
CA ARG A 98 16.49 -31.97 7.47
C ARG A 98 16.92 -32.93 6.35
N LEU A 99 17.41 -32.40 5.22
CA LEU A 99 17.82 -33.19 4.05
C LEU A 99 19.33 -33.28 3.84
N GLN A 100 20.15 -32.76 4.76
CA GLN A 100 21.60 -32.94 4.69
C GLN A 100 22.13 -33.67 5.93
N THR A 101 21.97 -34.99 5.91
CA THR A 101 22.86 -35.89 6.64
C THR A 101 23.11 -37.12 5.77
N PRO A 102 24.26 -37.23 5.07
CA PRO A 102 24.79 -38.52 4.68
C PRO A 102 25.22 -39.24 5.95
N ALA A 103 24.68 -40.43 6.17
CA ALA A 103 25.07 -41.32 7.23
C ALA A 103 26.55 -41.70 7.07
N VAL A 104 27.40 -41.24 7.99
CA VAL A 104 28.64 -41.94 8.33
C VAL A 104 28.35 -42.78 9.56
N LEU A 105 28.33 -44.09 9.36
CA LEU A 105 28.24 -45.10 10.41
C LEU A 105 29.46 -45.00 11.32
N LEU A 106 29.23 -44.81 12.63
CA LEU A 106 30.23 -45.06 13.66
C LEU A 106 29.59 -45.85 14.82
N PRO A 107 30.36 -46.73 15.52
CA PRO A 107 29.81 -47.81 16.28
C PRO A 107 29.20 -47.38 17.62
N ARG A 108 28.16 -48.15 17.96
CA ARG A 108 27.36 -48.20 19.19
C ARG A 108 28.21 -48.26 20.48
N PRO A 109 27.99 -47.36 21.45
CA PRO A 109 28.34 -47.59 22.85
C PRO A 109 27.17 -48.22 23.64
N PRO A 110 27.45 -48.92 24.74
CA PRO A 110 26.50 -49.78 25.44
C PRO A 110 25.47 -49.02 26.28
N GLN A 111 24.33 -49.68 26.45
CA GLN A 111 23.12 -49.26 27.13
C GLN A 111 23.36 -48.88 28.60
N ARG A 112 22.88 -47.70 29.00
CA ARG A 112 22.52 -47.45 30.40
C ARG A 112 21.00 -47.36 30.50
N VAL A 113 20.45 -48.40 31.11
CA VAL A 113 19.10 -48.46 31.66
C VAL A 113 18.86 -47.21 32.51
N ARG A 114 17.83 -46.43 32.16
CA ARG A 114 17.17 -45.55 33.12
C ARG A 114 15.67 -45.73 33.00
N LEU A 115 15.12 -45.93 34.19
CA LEU A 115 13.77 -46.31 34.52
C LEU A 115 12.76 -45.24 34.11
N ILE A 116 11.61 -45.73 33.69
CA ILE A 116 10.35 -45.01 33.49
C ILE A 116 9.95 -44.36 34.84
N PRO A 117 9.38 -43.15 34.80
CA PRO A 117 8.10 -42.98 35.50
C PRO A 117 7.00 -42.51 34.55
N GLU A 118 5.87 -43.19 34.66
CA GLU A 118 4.56 -42.74 34.23
C GLU A 118 4.24 -41.38 34.85
N GLN A 119 3.55 -40.53 34.09
CA GLN A 119 2.55 -39.68 34.72
C GLN A 119 1.43 -39.29 33.75
N ASP A 120 0.25 -39.75 34.16
CA ASP A 120 -1.09 -39.48 33.66
C ASP A 120 -1.48 -38.00 33.57
N SER A 121 -2.60 -37.80 32.85
CA SER A 121 -3.66 -36.80 33.04
C SER A 121 -3.71 -35.71 31.95
N ARG A 122 -4.62 -35.72 30.97
CA ARG A 122 -6.12 -35.60 30.96
C ARG A 122 -6.61 -34.13 30.91
N THR A 123 -7.56 -33.88 29.97
CA THR A 123 -8.61 -32.81 29.93
C THR A 123 -8.14 -31.36 29.69
N THR A 124 -8.84 -30.42 29.01
CA THR A 124 -10.20 -30.30 28.41
C THR A 124 -10.29 -29.03 27.53
N THR A 125 -11.14 -29.10 26.50
CA THR A 125 -12.16 -28.15 25.98
C THR A 125 -12.17 -26.64 26.34
N SER A 126 -12.36 -25.77 25.33
CA SER A 126 -13.39 -24.69 25.21
C SER A 126 -13.05 -23.79 24.00
N ALA A 127 -13.88 -23.71 22.94
CA ALA A 127 -15.14 -22.98 22.77
C ALA A 127 -15.00 -21.45 22.92
N GLY A 128 -15.07 -20.73 21.80
CA GLY A 128 -15.05 -19.26 21.75
C GLY A 128 -15.75 -18.76 20.48
N THR A 129 -17.04 -18.50 20.62
CA THR A 129 -18.02 -18.03 19.64
C THR A 129 -17.89 -16.56 19.27
N GLY A 130 -18.26 -16.26 18.02
CA GLY A 130 -19.08 -15.09 17.71
C GLY A 130 -18.33 -13.81 17.33
N SER A 131 -18.65 -13.28 16.15
CA SER A 131 -19.03 -11.87 15.96
C SER A 131 -19.45 -11.63 14.51
N THR A 132 -20.75 -11.44 14.32
CA THR A 132 -21.39 -10.80 13.16
C THR A 132 -21.26 -9.29 13.31
N PRO A 133 -21.09 -8.54 12.21
CA PRO A 133 -21.84 -7.28 12.06
C PRO A 133 -22.54 -7.26 10.69
N SER A 134 -23.87 -7.17 10.67
CA SER A 134 -24.67 -5.94 10.61
C SER A 134 -24.51 -5.17 9.29
N ALA A 135 -25.60 -5.22 8.52
CA ALA A 135 -25.82 -4.60 7.23
C ALA A 135 -25.84 -3.06 7.28
N PRO A 136 -25.64 -2.39 6.13
CA PRO A 136 -26.16 -1.06 5.89
C PRO A 136 -27.46 -1.04 5.07
N VAL A 137 -28.28 -0.06 5.46
CA VAL A 137 -29.64 0.33 5.08
C VAL A 137 -29.73 0.87 3.63
N PRO A 138 -30.94 0.86 2.99
CA PRO A 138 -31.11 1.16 1.57
C PRO A 138 -30.99 2.65 1.21
N ALA A 139 -30.71 2.89 -0.08
CA ALA A 139 -30.53 4.19 -0.70
C ALA A 139 -31.83 4.98 -0.87
N ASP A 140 -31.77 6.28 -0.51
CA ASP A 140 -32.76 7.30 -0.85
C ASP A 140 -32.73 7.60 -2.35
N HIS A 141 -33.86 7.37 -3.02
CA HIS A 141 -34.10 7.77 -4.40
C HIS A 141 -34.74 9.17 -4.43
N HIS A 142 -33.95 10.21 -4.72
CA HIS A 142 -34.51 11.51 -5.10
C HIS A 142 -34.87 11.53 -6.58
N HIS A 143 -36.18 11.54 -6.85
CA HIS A 143 -36.76 11.72 -8.16
C HIS A 143 -36.69 13.20 -8.57
N ARG A 144 -36.07 13.46 -9.73
CA ARG A 144 -35.81 14.77 -10.30
C ARG A 144 -37.02 15.21 -11.14
N GLN A 145 -37.68 16.31 -10.79
CA GLN A 145 -38.65 16.96 -11.68
C GLN A 145 -37.93 17.88 -12.70
N PRO A 146 -38.35 17.91 -13.98
CA PRO A 146 -37.94 18.95 -14.92
C PRO A 146 -38.91 20.15 -14.87
N ALA A 147 -38.34 21.37 -14.86
CA ALA A 147 -39.08 22.60 -15.11
C ALA A 147 -39.21 22.84 -16.62
N ARG A 148 -40.38 23.36 -17.00
CA ARG A 148 -40.76 23.80 -18.36
C ARG A 148 -40.14 25.15 -18.71
#